data_AF-A0A7L3UW37-F1
#
_entry.id   AF-A0A7L3UW37-F1
#
_cell.length_a   1.000
_cell.length_b   1.000
_cell.length_c   1.000
_cell.angle_alpha   90.00
_cell.angle_beta   90.00
_cell.angle_gamma   90.00
#
_symmetry.space_group_name_H-M   'P 1'
#
loop_
_entity.id
_entity.type
_entity.pdbx_description
1 polymer ?
#
loop_
_entity_poly.entity_id
_entity_poly.type
_entity_poly.pdbx_seq_one_letter_code
_entity_poly.pdbx_strand_id
1 'polypeptide(L)' 'RFYVNLRAGAGGDVVLHLNPRMDEGDAVVRNALLGGSWGAEERDLPCCSPFQRGRYFDVS' A
#
# COMPACT_ATOMS: atom_id res chain seq x y z
N ARG A 1 -6.51 -7.62 -6.07
CA ARG A 1 -5.93 -6.81 -4.98
C ARG A 1 -4.62 -7.48 -4.56
N PHE A 2 -3.58 -6.69 -4.26
CA PHE A 2 -2.33 -7.20 -3.69
C PHE A 2 -1.80 -6.17 -2.68
N TYR A 3 -0.77 -6.53 -1.92
CA TYR A 3 -0.08 -5.59 -1.06
C TYR A 3 1.42 -5.89 -1.03
N VAL A 4 2.21 -4.86 -0.74
CA VAL A 4 3.65 -4.94 -0.51
C VAL A 4 3.92 -4.39 0.88
N ASN A 5 4.60 -5.17 1.71
CA ASN A 5 4.97 -4.77 3.06
C ASN A 5 6.48 -4.70 3.21
N LEU A 6 6.99 -3.56 3.64
CA LEU A 6 8.33 -3.46 4.23
C LEU A 6 8.19 -3.63 5.74
N ARG A 7 8.86 -4.64 6.29
CA ARG A 7 8.75 -5.02 7.71
C ARG A 7 10.03 -4.68 8.46
N ALA A 8 9.87 -4.20 9.69
CA ALA A 8 11.00 -3.94 10.58
C ALA A 8 11.30 -5.17 11.45
N GLY A 9 12.33 -5.91 11.08
CA GLY A 9 12.86 -7.03 11.87
C GLY A 9 11.83 -8.11 12.20
N ALA A 10 12.04 -8.80 13.32
CA ALA A 10 11.19 -9.91 13.77
C ALA A 10 9.93 -9.45 14.53
N GLY A 11 9.81 -8.16 14.86
CA GLY A 11 8.74 -7.61 15.70
C GLY A 11 7.36 -7.55 15.04
N GLY A 12 7.25 -7.90 13.76
CA GLY A 12 5.98 -7.93 13.04
C GLY A 12 5.47 -6.57 12.56
N ASP A 13 6.13 -5.48 12.97
CA ASP A 13 5.83 -4.13 12.50
C ASP A 13 6.00 -4.01 10.97
N VAL A 14 5.06 -3.31 10.34
CA VAL A 14 5.09 -2.97 8.92
C VAL A 14 5.32 -1.47 8.83
N VAL A 15 6.55 -1.07 8.51
CA VAL A 15 6.92 0.35 8.40
C VAL A 15 6.36 0.98 7.12
N LEU A 16 6.08 0.16 6.10
CA LEU A 16 5.36 0.58 4.91
C LEU A 16 4.44 -0.54 4.43
N HIS A 17 3.14 -0.29 4.48
CA HIS A 17 2.12 -1.10 3.83
C HIS A 17 1.63 -0.37 2.59
N LEU A 18 1.88 -0.92 1.41
CA LEU A 18 1.35 -0.43 0.14
C LEU A 18 0.23 -1.37 -0.32
N ASN A 19 -0.99 -0.86 -0.47
CA ASN A 19 -2.15 -1.66 -0.84
C ASN A 19 -2.96 -1.03 -1.97
N PRO A 20 -2.66 -1.39 -3.23
CA PRO A 20 -3.50 -1.02 -4.37
C PRO A 20 -4.85 -1.74 -4.35
N ARG A 21 -5.93 -0.94 -4.40
CA ARG A 21 -7.33 -1.35 -4.38
C ARG A 21 -8.03 -0.91 -5.67
N MET A 22 -7.82 -1.68 -6.74
CA MET A 22 -8.43 -1.48 -8.08
C MET A 22 -9.96 -1.63 -8.11
N ASP A 23 -10.57 -2.02 -7.00
CA ASP A 23 -12.01 -2.17 -6.79
C ASP A 23 -12.61 -0.99 -6.02
N GLU A 24 -11.78 -0.12 -5.46
CA GLU A 24 -12.17 1.02 -4.63
C GLU A 24 -11.76 2.33 -5.32
N GLY A 25 -12.25 2.55 -6.55
CA GLY A 25 -11.94 3.74 -7.35
C GLY A 25 -10.45 3.87 -7.72
N ASP A 26 -9.78 2.73 -7.93
CA ASP A 26 -8.35 2.65 -8.18
C ASP A 26 -7.48 3.29 -7.08
N ALA A 27 -7.93 3.27 -5.82
CA ALA A 27 -7.15 3.81 -4.73
C ALA A 27 -5.84 3.05 -4.49
N VAL A 28 -4.81 3.77 -4.07
CA VAL A 28 -3.58 3.18 -3.50
C VAL A 28 -3.46 3.63 -2.05
N VAL A 29 -3.70 2.70 -1.15
CA VAL A 29 -3.62 2.99 0.29
C VAL A 29 -2.19 2.76 0.76
N ARG A 30 -1.60 3.76 1.42
CA ARG A 30 -0.40 3.57 2.24
C ARG A 30 -0.74 3.68 3.71
N ASN A 31 -0.06 2.90 4.53
CA ASN A 31 -0.16 2.98 5.98
C ASN A 31 1.08 2.35 6.65
N ALA A 32 1.18 2.45 7.97
CA ALA A 32 2.11 1.72 8.81
C ALA A 32 1.35 0.92 9.89
N LEU A 33 1.84 -0.28 10.19
CA LEU A 33 1.39 -1.10 11.31
C LEU A 33 2.50 -1.07 12.36
N LEU A 34 2.29 -0.31 13.44
CA LEU A 34 3.28 -0.13 14.50
C LEU A 34 2.66 -0.56 15.83
N GLY A 35 3.34 -1.43 16.57
CA GLY A 35 2.81 -1.94 17.84
C GLY A 35 1.48 -2.69 17.67
N GLY A 36 1.28 -3.33 16.52
CA GLY A 36 0.06 -4.07 16.19
C GLY A 36 -1.15 -3.22 15.81
N SER A 37 -1.02 -1.90 15.67
CA SER A 37 -2.11 -1.00 15.28
C SER A 37 -1.82 -0.25 13.99
N TRP A 38 -2.82 -0.13 13.12
CA TRP A 38 -2.74 0.65 11.89
C TRP A 38 -2.83 2.14 12.20
N GLY A 39 -2.02 2.94 11.51
CA GLY A 39 -2.13 4.40 11.52
C GLY A 39 -3.26 4.93 10.64
N ALA A 40 -3.23 6.24 10.37
CA ALA A 40 -4.11 6.87 9.41
C ALA A 40 -3.75 6.46 7.97
N GLU A 41 -4.76 6.15 7.16
CA GLU A 41 -4.54 5.82 5.75
C GLU A 41 -4.15 7.06 4.94
N GLU A 42 -3.08 6.94 4.15
CA GLU A 42 -2.71 7.92 3.13
C GLU A 42 -3.18 7.42 1.77
N ARG A 43 -3.96 8.25 1.06
CA ARG A 43 -4.63 7.86 -0.20
C ARG A 43 -4.36 8.82 -1.35
N ASP A 44 -3.70 9.93 -1.07
CA ASP A 44 -3.47 11.00 -2.05
C ASP A 44 -2.53 10.52 -3.16
N LEU A 45 -3.02 10.63 -4.40
CA LEU A 45 -2.25 10.35 -5.60
C LEU A 45 -2.19 11.62 -6.46
N PRO A 46 -1.03 11.92 -7.07
CA PRO A 46 -0.87 13.13 -7.88
C PRO A 46 -1.70 13.14 -9.17
N CYS A 47 -2.11 11.97 -9.69
CA CYS A 47 -3.07 11.91 -10.80
C CYS A 47 -3.97 10.68 -10.73
N CYS A 48 -3.33 9.51 -10.72
CA CYS A 48 -3.96 8.28 -11.17
C CYS A 48 -3.24 7.10 -10.52
N SER A 49 -3.93 5.98 -10.36
CA SER A 49 -3.30 4.75 -9.93
C SER A 49 -2.37 4.21 -11.01
N PRO A 50 -1.12 3.85 -10.67
CA PRO A 50 -0.24 3.13 -11.58
C PRO A 50 -0.65 1.65 -11.72
N PHE A 51 -1.59 1.15 -10.90
CA PHE A 51 -1.99 -0.25 -10.88
C PHE A 51 -3.30 -0.46 -11.65
N GLN A 52 -3.22 -1.17 -12.77
CA GLN A 52 -4.37 -1.52 -13.60
C GLN A 52 -4.37 -3.03 -13.89
N ARG A 53 -5.56 -3.64 -13.92
CA ARG A 53 -5.70 -5.07 -14.20
C ARG A 53 -5.08 -5.42 -15.56
N GLY A 54 -4.25 -6.46 -15.59
CA GLY A 54 -3.61 -6.95 -16.82
C GLY A 54 -2.49 -6.07 -17.38
N ARG A 55 -2.07 -5.02 -16.66
CA ARG A 55 -0.95 -4.17 -17.08
C ARG A 55 0.30 -4.44 -16.23
N TYR A 56 1.44 -4.41 -16.90
CA TYR A 56 2.75 -4.42 -16.27
C TYR A 56 2.97 -3.12 -15.49
N PHE A 57 3.67 -3.20 -14.37
CA PHE A 57 4.11 -2.06 -13.58
C PHE A 57 5.52 -2.32 -13.04
N ASP A 58 6.26 -1.23 -12.79
CA ASP A 58 7.56 -1.23 -12.13
C ASP A 58 7.49 -0.27 -10.93
N VAL A 59 8.16 -0.62 -9.83
CA VAL A 59 8.17 0.15 -8.58
C VAL A 59 9.59 0.17 -8.04
N SER A 60 10.13 1.37 -7.86
CA SER A 60 11.48 1.65 -7.36
C SER A 60 11.47 2.42 -6.05
#